data_AF-A0AAU1Y739-F1
#
_entry.id   AF-A0AAU1Y739-F1
#
_cell.length_a   1.000
_cell.length_b   1.000
_cell.length_c   1.000
_cell.angle_alpha   90.00
_cell.angle_beta   90.00
_cell.angle_gamma   90.00
#
_symmetry.space_group_name_H-M   'P 1'
#
loop_
_entity.id
_entity.type
_entity.pdbx_description
1 polymer ?
#
loop_
_entity_poly.entity_id
_entity_poly.type
_entity_poly.pdbx_seq_one_letter_code
_entity_poly.pdbx_strand_id
1 'polypeptide(L)'
;MFKNHLRAGRLAATALLPLLLVAACSTTDDTAKVSAARIVGNWKGPDGERISFSDDRKFTATGLDSKELATADCPSGKSGGGWGFFVDDANGSHMSKTAKSGSWIGLGLAREYWDWDCNLQLAVVDDGKTLCASNDPDVPCGLDVRFTREK
;
A
#
# COMPACT_ATOMS: atom_id res chain seq x y z
N MET A 1 22.00 -17.46 81.36
CA MET A 1 20.68 -16.81 81.19
C MET A 1 20.81 -15.86 79.99
N PHE A 2 19.84 -15.88 79.06
CA PHE A 2 19.75 -15.13 77.77
C PHE A 2 20.71 -15.61 76.66
N LYS A 3 20.31 -16.54 75.79
CA LYS A 3 19.61 -16.36 74.48
C LYS A 3 20.19 -15.23 73.61
N ASN A 4 20.71 -15.57 72.44
CA ASN A 4 20.29 -14.91 71.20
C ASN A 4 20.55 -15.74 69.94
N HIS A 5 19.60 -15.58 69.03
CA HIS A 5 19.26 -16.49 67.94
C HIS A 5 20.10 -16.27 66.67
N LEU A 6 20.33 -17.39 65.97
CA LEU A 6 20.68 -17.46 64.56
C LEU A 6 19.82 -16.50 63.73
N ARG A 7 20.46 -15.60 62.98
CA ARG A 7 19.86 -14.97 61.80
C ARG A 7 20.61 -15.45 60.56
N ALA A 8 20.06 -16.48 59.95
CA ALA A 8 20.34 -16.84 58.57
C ALA A 8 19.86 -15.68 57.67
N GLY A 9 20.80 -14.87 57.20
CA GLY A 9 20.54 -13.86 56.18
C GLY A 9 20.25 -14.57 54.86
N ARG A 10 18.99 -14.59 54.46
CA ARG A 10 18.55 -15.01 53.11
C ARG A 10 19.16 -14.04 52.10
N LEU A 11 20.14 -14.52 51.32
CA LEU A 11 20.59 -13.86 50.10
C LEU A 11 19.42 -13.88 49.11
N ALA A 12 18.77 -12.73 48.95
CA ALA A 12 17.79 -12.53 47.89
C ALA A 12 18.53 -12.46 46.55
N ALA A 13 18.48 -13.55 45.78
CA ALA A 13 18.94 -13.55 44.40
C ALA A 13 17.97 -12.71 43.55
N THR A 14 18.39 -11.50 43.20
CA THR A 14 17.66 -10.61 42.28
C THR A 14 17.80 -11.18 40.86
N ALA A 15 16.81 -11.96 40.43
CA ALA A 15 16.70 -12.41 39.05
C ALA A 15 16.32 -11.22 38.16
N LEU A 16 17.33 -10.59 37.55
CA LEU A 16 17.15 -9.65 36.44
C LEU A 16 16.68 -10.45 35.21
N LEU A 17 15.35 -10.52 35.01
CA LEU A 17 14.78 -10.95 33.74
C LEU A 17 15.15 -9.90 32.67
N PRO A 18 15.85 -10.26 31.58
CA PRO A 18 15.97 -9.37 30.45
C PRO A 18 14.60 -9.30 29.78
N LEU A 19 13.97 -8.11 29.84
CA LEU A 19 12.83 -7.75 29.00
C LEU A 19 13.28 -7.86 27.54
N LEU A 20 12.99 -9.00 26.92
CA LEU A 20 13.01 -9.18 25.47
C LEU A 20 11.90 -8.29 24.89
N LEU A 21 12.27 -7.03 24.60
CA LEU A 21 11.50 -6.14 23.76
C LEU A 21 11.50 -6.74 22.35
N VAL A 22 10.48 -7.56 22.06
CA VAL A 22 10.13 -7.91 20.69
C VAL A 22 9.66 -6.62 20.06
N ALA A 23 10.57 -5.92 19.38
CA ALA A 23 10.18 -4.93 18.39
C ALA A 23 9.43 -5.71 17.31
N ALA A 24 8.11 -5.75 17.42
CA ALA A 24 7.26 -6.08 16.30
C ALA A 24 7.54 -5.00 15.25
N CYS A 25 8.46 -5.28 14.33
CA CYS A 25 8.54 -4.54 13.08
C CYS A 25 7.18 -4.74 12.43
N SER A 26 6.28 -3.75 12.56
CA SER A 26 5.15 -3.67 11.65
C SER A 26 5.79 -3.56 10.27
N THR A 27 5.68 -4.62 9.48
CA THR A 27 6.10 -4.64 8.08
C THR A 27 5.08 -3.83 7.27
N THR A 28 4.89 -2.58 7.66
CA THR A 28 4.07 -1.64 6.93
C THR A 28 4.86 -1.29 5.69
N ASP A 29 4.34 -1.62 4.51
CA ASP A 29 5.00 -1.27 3.26
C ASP A 29 5.06 0.25 3.13
N ASP A 30 6.25 0.82 3.33
CA ASP A 30 6.46 2.26 3.21
C ASP A 30 6.22 2.70 1.76
N THR A 31 5.39 3.74 1.61
CA THR A 31 5.13 4.33 0.29
C THR A 31 6.28 5.22 -0.15
N ALA A 32 6.56 5.23 -1.45
CA ALA A 32 7.62 6.02 -2.07
C ALA A 32 7.02 7.09 -2.99
N LYS A 33 7.43 8.35 -2.81
CA LYS A 33 7.01 9.43 -3.70
C LYS A 33 7.85 9.42 -4.98
N VAL A 34 7.20 9.27 -6.13
CA VAL A 34 7.88 9.21 -7.44
C VAL A 34 7.28 10.19 -8.44
N SER A 35 8.06 10.54 -9.47
CA SER A 35 7.58 11.36 -10.59
C SER A 35 6.56 10.59 -11.45
N ALA A 36 5.65 11.32 -12.13
CA ALA A 36 4.72 10.74 -13.09
C ALA A 36 5.42 9.92 -14.19
N ALA A 37 6.58 10.38 -14.66
CA ALA A 37 7.36 9.68 -15.69
C ALA A 37 7.85 8.28 -15.24
N ARG A 38 8.02 8.04 -13.94
CA ARG A 38 8.36 6.70 -13.42
C ARG A 38 7.20 5.71 -13.52
N ILE A 39 5.97 6.21 -13.42
CA ILE A 39 4.74 5.41 -13.48
C ILE A 39 4.40 4.99 -14.92
N VAL A 40 4.65 5.87 -15.90
CA VAL A 40 4.36 5.60 -17.32
C VAL A 40 5.04 4.31 -17.81
N GLY A 41 4.26 3.37 -18.32
CA GLY A 41 4.73 2.06 -18.76
C GLY A 41 3.73 0.96 -18.47
N ASN A 42 4.17 -0.28 -18.70
CA ASN A 42 3.37 -1.49 -18.50
C ASN A 42 3.73 -2.15 -17.17
N TRP A 43 2.71 -2.58 -16.46
CA TRP A 43 2.81 -3.20 -15.15
C TRP A 43 2.00 -4.50 -15.16
N LYS A 44 2.55 -5.54 -14.56
CA LYS A 44 1.97 -6.88 -14.54
C LYS A 44 1.82 -7.37 -13.10
N GLY A 45 0.62 -7.85 -12.78
CA GLY A 45 0.30 -8.54 -11.54
C GLY A 45 0.65 -10.04 -11.60
N PRO A 46 0.64 -10.72 -10.45
CA PRO A 46 1.06 -12.11 -10.33
C PRO A 46 0.18 -13.09 -11.11
N ASP A 47 -1.10 -12.78 -11.33
CA ASP A 47 -2.07 -13.69 -11.94
C ASP A 47 -2.47 -13.29 -13.36
N GLY A 48 -1.67 -12.44 -13.98
CA GLY A 48 -1.84 -12.02 -15.37
C GLY A 48 -2.62 -10.71 -15.52
N GLU A 49 -2.91 -10.02 -14.43
CA GLU A 49 -3.40 -8.64 -14.44
C GLU A 49 -2.40 -7.75 -15.17
N ARG A 50 -2.91 -6.76 -15.89
CA ARG A 50 -2.07 -5.80 -16.61
C ARG A 50 -2.65 -4.42 -16.43
N ILE A 51 -1.77 -3.46 -16.17
CA ILE A 51 -2.11 -2.04 -16.17
C ILE A 51 -1.04 -1.31 -16.98
N SER A 52 -1.47 -0.48 -17.91
CA SER A 52 -0.59 0.35 -18.74
C SER A 52 -0.93 1.81 -18.49
N PHE A 53 0.07 2.61 -18.12
CA PHE A 53 -0.06 4.06 -17.94
C PHE A 53 0.63 4.81 -19.07
N SER A 54 -0.06 5.78 -19.66
CA SER A 54 0.49 6.70 -20.65
C SER A 54 0.79 8.09 -20.06
N ASP A 55 1.64 8.83 -20.76
CA ASP A 55 2.06 10.19 -20.41
C ASP A 55 0.92 11.21 -20.45
N ASP A 56 -0.08 11.00 -21.31
CA ASP A 56 -1.30 11.79 -21.43
C ASP A 56 -2.34 11.52 -20.32
N ARG A 57 -1.91 10.87 -19.22
CA ARG A 57 -2.72 10.55 -18.04
C ARG A 57 -3.87 9.60 -18.31
N LYS A 58 -3.75 8.75 -19.34
CA LYS A 58 -4.68 7.65 -19.56
C LYS A 58 -4.10 6.33 -19.05
N PHE A 59 -4.99 5.40 -18.78
CA PHE A 59 -4.62 4.03 -18.50
C PHE A 59 -5.51 3.06 -19.25
N THR A 60 -4.98 1.86 -19.46
CA THR A 60 -5.74 0.67 -19.82
C THR A 60 -5.40 -0.45 -18.85
N ALA A 61 -6.35 -1.34 -18.60
CA ALA A 61 -6.16 -2.45 -17.71
C ALA A 61 -6.95 -3.70 -18.13
N THR A 62 -6.49 -4.86 -17.68
CA THR A 62 -7.18 -6.14 -17.79
C THR A 62 -7.02 -6.93 -16.50
N GLY A 63 -8.08 -7.66 -16.11
CA GLY A 63 -8.06 -8.52 -14.93
C GLY A 63 -8.09 -7.75 -13.62
N LEU A 64 -8.76 -6.59 -13.58
CA LEU A 64 -8.95 -5.84 -12.32
C LEU A 64 -9.95 -6.52 -11.38
N ASP A 65 -10.60 -7.59 -11.82
CA ASP A 65 -11.54 -8.43 -11.09
C ASP A 65 -10.91 -9.78 -10.70
N SER A 66 -9.59 -9.94 -10.82
CA SER A 66 -8.91 -11.18 -10.46
C SER A 66 -8.85 -11.34 -8.93
N LYS A 67 -9.15 -12.54 -8.44
CA LYS A 67 -8.89 -13.00 -7.05
C LYS A 67 -9.10 -11.90 -5.99
N GLU A 68 -8.02 -11.38 -5.42
CA GLU A 68 -8.03 -10.37 -4.36
C GLU A 68 -8.49 -8.99 -4.84
N LEU A 69 -8.27 -8.64 -6.11
CA LEU A 69 -8.75 -7.40 -6.71
C LEU A 69 -10.27 -7.37 -6.92
N ALA A 70 -10.91 -8.54 -6.97
CA ALA A 70 -12.37 -8.61 -7.10
C ALA A 70 -13.09 -7.85 -5.99
N THR A 71 -12.47 -7.74 -4.80
CA THR A 71 -12.99 -7.00 -3.64
C THR A 71 -12.92 -5.48 -3.78
N ALA A 72 -12.20 -4.97 -4.79
CA ALA A 72 -12.18 -3.56 -5.15
C ALA A 72 -13.35 -3.18 -6.07
N ASP A 73 -14.23 -4.14 -6.42
CA ASP A 73 -15.45 -3.96 -7.22
C ASP A 73 -15.22 -3.27 -8.57
N CYS A 74 -14.03 -3.50 -9.14
CA CYS A 74 -13.68 -2.98 -10.46
C CYS A 74 -14.26 -3.85 -11.58
N PRO A 75 -14.46 -3.28 -12.78
CA PRO A 75 -15.07 -4.01 -13.89
C PRO A 75 -14.28 -5.22 -14.35
N SER A 76 -15.01 -6.26 -14.71
CA SER A 76 -14.46 -7.39 -15.42
C SER A 76 -14.04 -7.04 -16.85
N GLY A 77 -12.99 -7.71 -17.33
CA GLY A 77 -12.50 -7.57 -18.70
C GLY A 77 -11.58 -6.36 -18.92
N LYS A 78 -11.67 -5.75 -20.11
CA LYS A 78 -10.84 -4.60 -20.50
C LYS A 78 -11.44 -3.31 -19.97
N SER A 79 -10.61 -2.57 -19.24
CA SER A 79 -10.96 -1.29 -18.63
C SER A 79 -9.99 -0.20 -19.07
N GLY A 80 -10.41 1.05 -18.95
CA GLY A 80 -9.54 2.19 -19.22
C GLY A 80 -10.15 3.49 -18.74
N GLY A 81 -9.35 4.54 -18.71
CA GLY A 81 -9.77 5.82 -18.18
C GLY A 81 -8.60 6.77 -17.95
N GLY A 82 -8.76 7.67 -16.99
CA GLY A 82 -7.71 8.58 -16.55
C GLY A 82 -7.04 8.12 -15.26
N TRP A 83 -5.80 8.56 -15.03
CA TRP A 83 -5.11 8.34 -13.75
C TRP A 83 -4.49 9.65 -13.23
N GLY A 84 -4.20 9.68 -11.93
CA GLY A 84 -3.55 10.81 -11.27
C GLY A 84 -2.95 10.41 -9.93
N PHE A 85 -2.16 11.30 -9.35
CA PHE A 85 -1.69 11.09 -7.98
C PHE A 85 -2.70 11.68 -6.99
N PHE A 86 -2.88 11.03 -5.85
CA PHE A 86 -3.53 11.69 -4.72
C PHE A 86 -2.62 12.80 -4.18
N VAL A 87 -3.23 13.94 -3.87
CA VAL A 87 -2.59 15.10 -3.26
C VAL A 87 -3.46 15.62 -2.13
N ASP A 88 -2.82 16.15 -1.10
CA ASP A 88 -3.47 16.83 0.00
C ASP A 88 -3.21 18.33 -0.13
N ASP A 89 -4.28 19.12 -0.20
CA ASP A 89 -4.21 20.58 -0.14
C ASP A 89 -5.35 21.17 0.71
N ALA A 90 -5.59 22.48 0.58
CA ALA A 90 -6.63 23.18 1.33
C ALA A 90 -8.05 22.64 1.11
N ASN A 91 -8.29 21.88 0.03
CA ASN A 91 -9.58 21.27 -0.29
C ASN A 91 -9.66 19.80 0.17
N GLY A 92 -8.65 19.30 0.88
CA GLY A 92 -8.55 17.92 1.32
C GLY A 92 -7.88 16.98 0.30
N SER A 93 -7.92 15.69 0.61
CA SER A 93 -7.30 14.66 -0.23
C SER A 93 -8.11 14.41 -1.49
N HIS A 94 -7.47 14.51 -2.65
CA HIS A 94 -8.13 14.28 -3.93
C HIS A 94 -7.14 13.84 -5.01
N MET A 95 -7.67 13.20 -6.06
CA MET A 95 -6.85 12.80 -7.21
C MET A 95 -6.56 14.00 -8.12
N SER A 96 -5.29 14.35 -8.26
CA SER A 96 -4.80 15.37 -9.18
C SER A 96 -4.23 14.75 -10.47
N LYS A 97 -4.85 15.12 -11.60
CA LYS A 97 -4.38 14.73 -12.94
C LYS A 97 -3.13 15.50 -13.38
N THR A 98 -2.79 16.60 -12.71
CA THR A 98 -1.68 17.48 -13.08
C THR A 98 -0.46 17.35 -12.17
N ALA A 99 -0.62 16.75 -10.98
CA ALA A 99 0.46 16.52 -10.03
C ALA A 99 1.64 15.78 -10.66
N LYS A 100 2.85 16.35 -10.55
CA LYS A 100 4.05 15.80 -11.21
C LYS A 100 4.67 14.63 -10.47
N SER A 101 4.27 14.39 -9.22
CA SER A 101 4.77 13.31 -8.37
C SER A 101 3.77 12.95 -7.28
N GLY A 102 3.81 11.73 -6.79
CA GLY A 102 3.01 11.24 -5.66
C GLY A 102 3.42 9.85 -5.23
N SER A 103 2.85 9.38 -4.12
CA SER A 103 3.05 8.03 -3.57
C SER A 103 1.82 7.14 -3.69
N TRP A 104 0.66 7.70 -4.04
CA TRP A 104 -0.59 7.00 -4.27
C TRP A 104 -1.19 7.40 -5.60
N ILE A 105 -1.69 6.42 -6.35
CA ILE A 105 -2.27 6.59 -7.67
C ILE A 105 -3.74 6.20 -7.61
N GLY A 106 -4.61 7.09 -8.08
CA GLY A 106 -6.02 6.82 -8.31
C GLY A 106 -6.29 6.49 -9.77
N LEU A 107 -7.32 5.68 -10.00
CA LEU A 107 -7.85 5.35 -11.32
C LEU A 107 -9.26 5.93 -11.46
N GLY A 108 -9.50 6.72 -12.50
CA GLY A 108 -10.83 7.18 -12.89
C GLY A 108 -11.28 6.47 -14.14
N LEU A 109 -12.15 5.47 -14.01
CA LEU A 109 -12.67 4.70 -15.15
C LEU A 109 -13.49 5.60 -16.10
N ALA A 110 -13.28 5.46 -17.40
CA ALA A 110 -14.09 6.11 -18.43
C ALA A 110 -15.42 5.34 -18.60
N ARG A 111 -16.39 5.61 -17.72
CA ARG A 111 -17.75 5.07 -17.80
C ARG A 111 -18.78 6.18 -17.87
N GLU A 112 -19.95 5.85 -18.40
CA GLU A 112 -21.08 6.76 -18.66
C GLU A 112 -21.60 7.44 -17.39
N TYR A 113 -21.33 6.82 -16.24
CA TYR A 113 -21.46 7.39 -14.91
C TYR A 113 -20.13 7.21 -14.21
N TRP A 114 -19.71 8.18 -13.40
CA TRP A 114 -18.59 8.00 -12.47
C TRP A 114 -19.02 6.91 -11.49
N ASP A 115 -18.78 5.64 -11.84
CA ASP A 115 -18.97 4.50 -10.95
C ASP A 115 -18.02 4.72 -9.78
N TRP A 116 -18.59 4.99 -8.62
CA TRP A 116 -17.90 4.98 -7.33
C TRP A 116 -17.54 3.55 -6.89
N ASP A 117 -17.85 2.56 -7.73
CA ASP A 117 -17.76 1.14 -7.36
C ASP A 117 -16.32 0.60 -7.47
N CYS A 118 -15.48 1.12 -8.37
CA CYS A 118 -14.08 0.69 -8.45
C CYS A 118 -13.21 1.47 -7.44
N ASN A 119 -13.01 0.89 -6.27
CA ASN A 119 -12.24 1.47 -5.17
C ASN A 119 -10.72 1.21 -5.27
N LEU A 120 -10.25 0.69 -6.41
CA LEU A 120 -8.85 0.33 -6.59
C LEU A 120 -7.95 1.56 -6.67
N GLN A 121 -6.98 1.59 -5.76
CA GLN A 121 -5.88 2.53 -5.69
C GLN A 121 -4.57 1.76 -5.76
N LEU A 122 -3.49 2.44 -6.15
CA LEU A 122 -2.15 1.85 -6.19
C LEU A 122 -1.19 2.65 -5.32
N ALA A 123 -0.71 2.04 -4.25
CA ALA A 123 0.41 2.54 -3.48
C ALA A 123 1.71 2.31 -4.25
N VAL A 124 2.54 3.33 -4.36
CA VAL A 124 3.89 3.20 -4.91
C VAL A 124 4.80 2.71 -3.79
N VAL A 125 5.38 1.53 -3.92
CA VAL A 125 6.27 0.93 -2.91
C VAL A 125 7.59 0.49 -3.55
N ASP A 126 8.52 -0.02 -2.74
CA ASP A 126 9.83 -0.51 -3.20
C ASP A 126 10.62 0.52 -4.04
N ASP A 127 10.63 1.78 -3.60
CA ASP A 127 11.26 2.91 -4.33
C ASP A 127 10.70 3.11 -5.76
N GLY A 128 9.40 2.82 -5.93
CA GLY A 128 8.72 2.96 -7.22
C GLY A 128 8.94 1.83 -8.21
N LYS A 129 9.47 0.70 -7.75
CA LYS A 129 9.62 -0.52 -8.57
C LYS A 129 8.38 -1.40 -8.57
N THR A 130 7.47 -1.17 -7.63
CA THR A 130 6.25 -1.93 -7.42
C THR A 130 5.07 -0.98 -7.23
N LEU A 131 3.93 -1.31 -7.84
CA LEU A 131 2.65 -0.69 -7.54
C LEU A 131 1.79 -1.71 -6.79
N CYS A 132 1.39 -1.38 -5.58
CA CYS A 132 0.65 -2.27 -4.71
C CYS A 132 -0.82 -1.91 -4.68
N ALA A 133 -1.68 -2.87 -4.99
CA ALA A 133 -3.12 -2.68 -4.95
C ALA A 133 -3.62 -2.46 -3.52
N SER A 134 -4.52 -1.50 -3.37
CA SER A 134 -5.31 -1.30 -2.17
C SER A 134 -6.69 -0.78 -2.52
N ASN A 135 -7.67 -1.05 -1.67
CA ASN A 135 -8.96 -0.36 -1.60
C ASN A 135 -9.08 0.54 -0.36
N ASP A 136 -8.04 0.60 0.46
CA ASP A 136 -7.93 1.41 1.67
C ASP A 136 -6.68 2.34 1.54
N PRO A 137 -6.87 3.68 1.55
CA PRO A 137 -5.77 4.64 1.41
C PRO A 137 -4.78 4.64 2.59
N ASP A 138 -5.14 4.04 3.72
CA ASP A 138 -4.30 3.96 4.92
C ASP A 138 -3.53 2.64 5.02
N VAL A 139 -3.85 1.66 4.15
CA VAL A 139 -3.24 0.33 4.14
C VAL A 139 -2.57 0.08 2.78
N PRO A 140 -1.31 0.53 2.58
CA PRO A 140 -0.52 0.13 1.42
C PRO A 140 -0.53 -1.40 1.30
N CYS A 141 -0.68 -1.91 0.07
CA CYS A 141 -0.75 -3.35 -0.20
C CYS A 141 -1.92 -4.10 0.45
N GLY A 142 -3.01 -3.42 0.85
CA GLY A 142 -4.15 -4.06 1.52
C GLY A 142 -4.82 -5.21 0.74
N LEU A 143 -4.64 -5.26 -0.59
CA LEU A 143 -5.17 -6.32 -1.45
C LEU A 143 -4.14 -7.40 -1.81
N ASP A 144 -2.92 -7.35 -1.27
CA ASP A 144 -1.81 -8.29 -1.52
C ASP A 144 -1.48 -8.55 -3.01
N VAL A 145 -1.82 -7.61 -3.88
CA VAL A 145 -1.48 -7.68 -5.31
C VAL A 145 -0.40 -6.65 -5.63
N ARG A 146 0.78 -7.16 -5.99
CA ARG A 146 1.95 -6.37 -6.38
C ARG A 146 2.16 -6.40 -7.88
N PHE A 147 1.93 -5.27 -8.52
CA PHE A 147 2.28 -5.08 -9.92
C PHE A 147 3.75 -4.68 -10.05
N THR A 148 4.46 -5.40 -10.92
CA THR A 148 5.86 -5.09 -11.25
C THR A 148 5.97 -4.65 -12.70
N ARG A 149 6.99 -3.86 -12.99
CA ARG A 149 7.20 -3.34 -14.34
C ARG A 149 7.48 -4.47 -15.32
N GLU A 150 6.79 -4.48 -16.45
CA GLU A 150 7.15 -5.37 -17.55
C GLU A 150 8.41 -4.82 -18.25
N LYS A 151 9.29 -5.76 -18.61
CA LYS A 151 10.54 -5.46 -19.33
C LYS A 151 10.28 -5.12 -20.78
#